data_AF-A0A8H5DCM0-F1
#
_entry.id   AF-A0A8H5DCM0-F1
#
_cell.length_a   1.000
_cell.length_b   1.000
_cell.length_c   1.000
_cell.angle_alpha   90.00
_cell.angle_beta   90.00
_cell.angle_gamma   90.00
#
_symmetry.space_group_name_H-M   'P 1'
#
loop_
_entity.id
_entity.type
_entity.pdbx_description
1 polymer ?
#
loop_
_entity_poly.entity_id
_entity_poly.type
_entity_poly.pdbx_seq_one_letter_code
_entity_poly.pdbx_strand_id
1 'polypeptide(L)'
;MGPFLKKLQEEEARTDCIPRNTSEIRQEPDGTAIFEAALWRKADKQFKTETEIYDRLQDLQGVMIPRLYAVIHLVAAGADDMPFKEDYIGIYVILLEAIPGYTLWDLPVTTYTPVTEQEWTSIVQRAVDSTHEINKPGIILDDSAPRNIIIDKSTYRPFLIDSSPCWFRDTMSDLPSEAQEEGWDTDAEFCEIAREHDNTGAIGRPMMRRLRSKFGFNLDITYPDSDDLLHEIKSQAPGERRGL
;
A
#
# COMPACT_ATOMS: atom_id res chain seq x y z
N MET A 1 17.05 20.48 -12.57
CA MET A 1 16.30 19.35 -11.96
C MET A 1 15.65 18.44 -13.00
N GLY A 2 14.86 18.94 -13.95
CA GLY A 2 14.16 18.10 -14.96
C GLY A 2 14.99 17.01 -15.67
N PRO A 3 16.19 17.31 -16.21
CA PRO A 3 17.01 16.31 -16.89
C PRO A 3 17.54 15.20 -15.96
N PHE A 4 17.77 15.53 -14.68
CA PHE A 4 18.25 14.58 -13.68
C PHE A 4 17.12 13.68 -13.16
N LEU A 5 15.94 14.25 -12.87
CA LEU A 5 14.77 13.45 -12.53
C LEU A 5 14.44 12.47 -13.66
N LYS A 6 14.56 12.88 -14.92
CA LYS A 6 14.41 11.97 -16.05
C LYS A 6 15.44 10.83 -16.04
N LYS A 7 16.72 11.14 -15.81
CA LYS A 7 17.78 10.12 -15.66
C LYS A 7 17.53 9.15 -14.50
N LEU A 8 17.03 9.65 -13.37
CA LEU A 8 16.70 8.80 -12.20
C LEU A 8 15.51 7.87 -12.48
N GLN A 9 14.56 8.33 -13.31
CA GLN A 9 13.45 7.50 -13.81
C GLN A 9 13.94 6.38 -14.72
N GLU A 10 14.89 6.69 -15.60
CA GLU A 10 15.52 5.73 -16.50
C GLU A 10 16.40 4.72 -15.72
N GLU A 11 17.03 5.13 -14.61
CA GLU A 11 17.82 4.24 -13.74
C GLU A 11 16.94 3.34 -12.86
N GLU A 12 15.82 3.83 -12.31
CA GLU A 12 14.85 3.01 -11.54
C GLU A 12 14.10 2.01 -12.44
N ALA A 13 13.91 2.33 -13.72
CA ALA A 13 13.30 1.45 -14.70
C ALA A 13 14.20 0.27 -15.13
N ARG A 14 15.51 0.34 -14.86
CA ARG A 14 16.47 -0.72 -15.21
C ARG A 14 16.58 -1.73 -14.08
N THR A 15 15.85 -2.82 -14.20
CA THR A 15 15.87 -4.01 -13.31
C THR A 15 17.24 -4.71 -13.24
N ASP A 16 18.13 -4.48 -14.20
CA ASP A 16 19.46 -5.12 -14.29
C ASP A 16 20.57 -4.46 -13.45
N CYS A 17 20.29 -3.36 -12.74
CA CYS A 17 21.31 -2.63 -11.99
C CYS A 17 21.22 -2.93 -10.49
N ILE A 18 22.33 -3.37 -9.89
CA ILE A 18 22.46 -3.39 -8.42
C ILE A 18 22.18 -1.97 -7.92
N PRO A 19 21.20 -1.77 -7.02
CA PRO A 19 20.90 -0.45 -6.50
C PRO A 19 22.15 0.12 -5.85
N ARG A 20 22.62 1.28 -6.32
CA ARG A 20 23.80 1.94 -5.73
C ARG A 20 23.53 2.21 -4.25
N ASN A 21 24.53 1.97 -3.41
CA ASN A 21 24.36 2.19 -1.98
C ASN A 21 24.19 3.70 -1.73
N THR A 22 23.23 4.08 -0.88
CA THR A 22 23.00 5.49 -0.47
C THR A 22 24.27 6.21 0.01
N SER A 23 25.20 5.47 0.62
CA SER A 23 26.50 6.01 1.04
C SER A 23 27.47 6.28 -0.12
N GLU A 24 27.37 5.55 -1.22
CA GLU A 24 28.17 5.76 -2.45
C GLU A 24 27.66 6.98 -3.20
N ILE A 25 26.34 7.11 -3.36
CA ILE A 25 25.69 8.26 -4.01
C ILE A 25 26.07 9.56 -3.31
N ARG A 26 26.08 9.59 -1.97
CA ARG A 26 26.43 10.79 -1.20
C ARG A 26 27.87 11.26 -1.36
N GLN A 27 28.78 10.38 -1.78
CA GLN A 27 30.22 10.68 -1.92
C GLN A 27 30.57 11.26 -3.30
N GLU A 28 29.66 11.20 -4.27
CA GLU A 28 29.85 11.80 -5.60
C GLU A 28 29.77 13.34 -5.56
N PRO A 29 30.36 14.05 -6.55
CA PRO A 29 30.07 15.47 -6.76
C PRO A 29 28.56 15.67 -6.92
N ASP A 30 27.98 16.61 -6.15
CA ASP A 30 26.53 16.83 -6.04
C ASP A 30 25.72 15.67 -5.45
N GLY A 31 26.38 14.64 -4.92
CA GLY A 31 25.78 13.42 -4.38
C GLY A 31 24.72 13.63 -3.29
N THR A 32 24.90 14.67 -2.47
CA THR A 32 23.90 15.06 -1.46
C THR A 32 22.63 15.60 -2.11
N ALA A 33 22.75 16.47 -3.12
CA ALA A 33 21.59 17.03 -3.82
C ALA A 33 20.85 15.95 -4.64
N ILE A 34 21.61 15.01 -5.23
CA ILE A 34 21.09 13.82 -5.93
C ILE A 34 20.26 12.96 -4.97
N PHE A 35 20.82 12.68 -3.78
CA PHE A 35 20.14 11.89 -2.76
C PHE A 35 18.87 12.57 -2.24
N GLU A 36 18.92 13.87 -1.95
CA GLU A 36 17.75 14.66 -1.52
C GLU A 36 16.64 14.65 -2.57
N ALA A 37 16.98 14.87 -3.85
CA ALA A 37 16.02 14.85 -4.95
C ALA A 37 15.38 13.47 -5.15
N ALA A 38 16.15 12.38 -4.96
CA ALA A 38 15.63 11.02 -5.02
C ALA A 38 14.67 10.72 -3.85
N LEU A 39 15.02 11.14 -2.63
CA LEU A 39 14.13 11.02 -1.47
C LEU A 39 12.84 11.81 -1.66
N TRP A 40 12.94 13.06 -2.10
CA TRP A 40 11.77 13.90 -2.38
C TRP A 40 10.86 13.23 -3.41
N ARG A 41 11.41 12.71 -4.51
CA ARG A 41 10.65 12.00 -5.53
C ARG A 41 9.95 10.76 -4.97
N LYS A 42 10.65 9.96 -4.17
CA LYS A 42 10.06 8.78 -3.54
C LYS A 42 8.89 9.17 -2.62
N ALA A 43 9.07 10.21 -1.81
CA ALA A 43 8.02 10.72 -0.93
C ALA A 43 6.82 11.27 -1.71
N ASP A 44 7.05 12.03 -2.79
CA ASP A 44 6.00 12.54 -3.68
C ASP A 44 5.22 11.41 -4.35
N LYS A 45 5.91 10.37 -4.83
CA LYS A 45 5.26 9.16 -5.38
C LYS A 45 4.40 8.47 -4.32
N GLN A 46 4.96 8.20 -3.13
CA GLN A 46 4.25 7.57 -2.03
C GLN A 46 3.02 8.36 -1.60
N PHE A 47 3.15 9.69 -1.49
CA PHE A 47 2.05 10.58 -1.19
C PHE A 47 0.93 10.49 -2.23
N LYS A 48 1.26 10.60 -3.52
CA LYS A 48 0.28 10.52 -4.62
C LYS A 48 -0.41 9.16 -4.65
N THR A 49 0.34 8.08 -4.50
CA THR A 49 -0.19 6.72 -4.43
C THR A 49 -1.13 6.55 -3.24
N GLU A 50 -0.75 7.04 -2.06
CA GLU A 50 -1.60 6.95 -0.87
C GLU A 50 -2.90 7.76 -1.03
N THR A 51 -2.84 8.98 -1.58
CA THR A 51 -4.05 9.78 -1.81
C THR A 51 -4.97 9.15 -2.85
N GLU A 52 -4.42 8.58 -3.92
CA GLU A 52 -5.18 7.89 -4.97
C GLU A 52 -5.93 6.66 -4.42
N ILE A 53 -5.35 5.94 -3.44
CA ILE A 53 -6.04 4.84 -2.76
C ILE A 53 -7.34 5.31 -2.11
N TYR A 54 -7.33 6.45 -1.42
CA TYR A 54 -8.52 6.97 -0.77
C TYR A 54 -9.60 7.38 -1.78
N ASP A 55 -9.21 7.88 -2.95
CA ASP A 55 -10.12 8.20 -4.04
C ASP A 55 -10.72 6.94 -4.69
N ARG A 56 -9.95 5.87 -4.81
CA ARG A 56 -10.43 4.58 -5.36
C ARG A 56 -11.32 3.80 -4.40
N LEU A 57 -11.08 3.92 -3.09
CA LEU A 57 -11.72 3.15 -2.03
C LEU A 57 -12.72 3.98 -1.21
N GLN A 58 -13.40 4.94 -1.83
CA GLN A 58 -14.33 5.84 -1.16
C GLN A 58 -15.41 5.12 -0.34
N ASP A 59 -15.92 4.00 -0.85
CA ASP A 59 -16.92 3.14 -0.23
C ASP A 59 -16.38 2.31 0.95
N LEU A 60 -15.06 2.09 1.00
CA LEU A 60 -14.40 1.37 2.09
C LEU A 60 -13.88 2.29 3.20
N GLN A 61 -13.90 3.62 3.00
CA GLN A 61 -13.48 4.60 4.01
C GLN A 61 -14.38 4.59 5.25
N GLY A 62 -13.75 4.43 6.41
CA GLY A 62 -14.40 4.25 7.72
C GLY A 62 -15.02 2.87 7.93
N VAL A 63 -14.74 1.92 7.02
CA VAL A 63 -15.22 0.53 7.10
C VAL A 63 -14.04 -0.45 7.15
N MET A 64 -13.09 -0.31 6.21
CA MET A 64 -11.90 -1.17 6.08
C MET A 64 -10.60 -0.39 5.94
N ILE A 65 -10.67 0.90 5.60
CA ILE A 65 -9.56 1.85 5.67
C ILE A 65 -10.03 3.08 6.48
N PRO A 66 -9.15 3.84 7.13
CA PRO A 66 -9.52 5.09 7.79
C PRO A 66 -10.22 6.07 6.83
N ARG A 67 -11.03 6.99 7.35
CA ARG A 67 -11.51 8.12 6.53
C ARG A 67 -10.38 9.11 6.26
N LEU A 68 -10.24 9.56 5.02
CA LEU A 68 -9.44 10.73 4.68
C LEU A 68 -10.24 11.99 4.99
N TYR A 69 -9.76 12.80 5.94
CA TYR A 69 -10.41 14.07 6.30
C TYR A 69 -9.88 15.24 5.48
N ALA A 70 -8.56 15.29 5.25
CA ALA A 70 -7.94 16.37 4.51
C ALA A 70 -6.56 15.97 3.98
N VAL A 71 -6.19 16.60 2.86
CA VAL A 71 -4.82 16.67 2.36
C VAL A 71 -4.37 18.12 2.46
N ILE A 72 -3.29 18.37 3.17
CA ILE A 72 -2.81 19.71 3.51
C ILE A 72 -1.41 19.89 2.92
N HIS A 73 -1.18 20.98 2.22
CA HIS A 73 0.15 21.38 1.73
C HIS A 73 0.66 22.53 2.60
N LEU A 74 1.76 22.28 3.30
CA LEU A 74 2.42 23.26 4.17
C LEU A 74 3.63 23.82 3.44
N VAL A 75 3.57 25.11 3.11
CA VAL A 75 4.67 25.82 2.43
C VAL A 75 5.52 26.54 3.48
N ALA A 76 6.85 26.41 3.38
CA ALA A 76 7.77 27.09 4.28
C ALA A 76 7.70 28.61 4.10
N ALA A 77 7.73 29.36 5.22
CA ALA A 77 7.71 30.82 5.19
C ALA A 77 8.87 31.38 4.36
N GLY A 78 8.57 32.17 3.31
CA GLY A 78 9.55 32.74 2.38
C GLY A 78 9.77 31.94 1.08
N ALA A 79 8.95 30.92 0.80
CA ALA A 79 8.98 30.19 -0.48
C ALA A 79 8.21 30.90 -1.61
N ASP A 80 7.33 31.86 -1.29
CA ASP A 80 6.45 32.60 -2.23
C ASP A 80 7.19 33.30 -3.39
N ASP A 81 8.49 33.57 -3.23
CA ASP A 81 9.29 34.27 -4.23
C ASP A 81 9.77 33.35 -5.39
N MET A 82 9.55 32.02 -5.31
CA MET A 82 10.07 31.06 -6.29
C MET A 82 9.13 29.83 -6.47
N PRO A 83 8.22 29.81 -7.47
CA PRO A 83 7.20 28.76 -7.62
C PRO A 83 7.74 27.33 -7.76
N PHE A 84 8.95 27.14 -8.32
CA PHE A 84 9.58 25.81 -8.39
C PHE A 84 10.07 25.26 -7.04
N LYS A 85 10.17 26.09 -5.99
CA LYS A 85 10.56 25.67 -4.64
C LYS A 85 9.37 25.26 -3.78
N GLU A 86 8.15 25.67 -4.11
CA GLU A 86 6.96 25.40 -3.30
C GLU A 86 6.66 23.89 -3.21
N ASP A 87 6.76 23.17 -4.34
CA ASP A 87 6.57 21.72 -4.36
C ASP A 87 7.75 20.94 -3.76
N TYR A 88 8.97 21.46 -3.93
CA TYR A 88 10.18 20.78 -3.46
C TYR A 88 10.40 20.95 -1.95
N ILE A 89 10.03 22.10 -1.39
CA ILE A 89 10.23 22.47 0.03
C ILE A 89 8.93 22.29 0.83
N GLY A 90 7.78 22.21 0.14
CA GLY A 90 6.49 21.99 0.77
C GLY A 90 6.37 20.60 1.39
N ILE A 91 5.66 20.54 2.53
CA ILE A 91 5.36 19.30 3.22
C ILE A 91 3.89 18.96 2.96
N TYR A 92 3.64 17.81 2.36
CA TYR A 92 2.30 17.25 2.25
C TYR A 92 1.94 16.49 3.53
N VAL A 93 0.76 16.75 4.06
CA VAL A 93 0.22 16.12 5.27
C VAL A 93 -1.12 15.48 4.93
N ILE A 94 -1.25 14.20 5.26
CA ILE A 94 -2.51 13.44 5.14
C ILE A 94 -3.14 13.36 6.53
N LEU A 95 -4.38 13.83 6.66
CA LEU A 95 -5.15 13.76 7.90
C LEU A 95 -6.19 12.64 7.80
N LEU A 96 -6.01 11.60 8.62
CA LEU A 96 -6.84 10.40 8.64
C LEU A 96 -7.66 10.27 9.92
N GLU A 97 -8.73 9.47 9.85
CA GLU A 97 -9.47 8.99 11.01
C GLU A 97 -8.55 8.25 11.98
N ALA A 98 -8.57 8.66 13.24
CA ALA A 98 -7.86 7.98 14.30
C ALA A 98 -8.64 6.73 14.74
N ILE A 99 -8.12 5.54 14.40
CA ILE A 99 -8.71 4.27 14.83
C ILE A 99 -8.18 3.92 16.22
N PRO A 100 -9.04 3.86 17.26
CA PRO A 100 -8.61 3.56 18.62
C PRO A 100 -8.39 2.04 18.76
N GLY A 101 -7.19 1.58 18.42
CA GLY A 101 -6.89 0.15 18.35
C GLY A 101 -5.42 -0.19 18.52
N TYR A 102 -5.09 -1.43 18.21
CA TYR A 102 -3.72 -1.94 18.15
C TYR A 102 -3.48 -2.57 16.79
N THR A 103 -2.23 -2.59 16.34
CA THR A 103 -1.90 -3.35 15.13
C THR A 103 -2.25 -4.83 15.36
N LEU A 104 -2.65 -5.54 14.31
CA LEU A 104 -2.96 -6.97 14.38
C LEU A 104 -1.73 -7.76 14.86
N TRP A 105 -0.52 -7.30 14.53
CA TRP A 105 0.73 -7.87 15.01
C TRP A 105 0.95 -7.73 16.53
N ASP A 106 0.58 -6.57 17.08
CA ASP A 106 0.78 -6.26 18.50
C ASP A 106 -0.39 -6.71 19.37
N LEU A 107 -1.59 -6.86 18.82
CA LEU A 107 -2.79 -7.31 19.54
C LEU A 107 -2.56 -8.50 20.49
N PRO A 108 -1.76 -9.55 20.15
CA PRO A 108 -1.48 -10.67 21.03
C PRO A 108 -0.74 -10.34 22.33
N VAL A 109 -0.03 -9.21 22.42
CA VAL A 109 0.74 -8.79 23.62
C VAL A 109 0.04 -7.71 24.44
N THR A 110 -1.19 -7.33 24.08
CA THR A 110 -1.93 -6.25 24.73
C THR A 110 -2.80 -6.76 25.88
N THR A 111 -3.34 -5.83 26.67
CA THR A 111 -4.38 -6.14 27.67
C THR A 111 -5.75 -6.45 27.04
N TYR A 112 -5.91 -6.20 25.74
CA TYR A 112 -7.13 -6.42 24.96
C TYR A 112 -7.03 -7.68 24.07
N THR A 113 -6.08 -8.56 24.37
CA THR A 113 -5.89 -9.82 23.66
C THR A 113 -7.14 -10.70 23.74
N PRO A 114 -7.68 -11.15 22.59
CA PRO A 114 -8.71 -12.18 22.55
C PRO A 114 -8.29 -13.45 23.29
N VAL A 115 -9.24 -14.11 23.93
CA VAL A 115 -8.97 -15.23 24.85
C VAL A 115 -9.16 -16.58 24.17
N THR A 116 -10.02 -16.64 23.16
CA THR A 116 -10.41 -17.89 22.49
C THR A 116 -9.83 -18.01 21.09
N GLU A 117 -9.62 -19.25 20.65
CA GLU A 117 -9.25 -19.57 19.28
C GLU A 117 -10.27 -19.02 18.27
N GLN A 118 -11.56 -19.13 18.57
CA GLN A 118 -12.64 -18.67 17.70
C GLN A 118 -12.61 -17.14 17.48
N GLU A 119 -12.35 -16.36 18.52
CA GLU A 119 -12.20 -14.90 18.39
C GLU A 119 -10.98 -14.55 17.52
N TRP A 120 -9.87 -15.24 17.74
CA TRP A 120 -8.65 -15.06 16.94
C TRP A 120 -8.88 -15.40 15.47
N THR A 121 -9.51 -16.54 15.18
CA THR A 121 -9.89 -16.94 13.83
C THR A 121 -10.78 -15.89 13.20
N SER A 122 -11.80 -15.39 13.91
CA SER A 122 -12.70 -14.35 13.40
C SER A 122 -12.00 -13.01 13.11
N ILE A 123 -11.06 -12.59 13.95
CA ILE A 123 -10.32 -11.34 13.76
C ILE A 123 -9.37 -11.45 12.57
N VAL A 124 -8.60 -12.54 12.50
CA VAL A 124 -7.65 -12.76 11.40
C VAL A 124 -8.37 -12.98 10.08
N GLN A 125 -9.48 -13.74 10.07
CA GLN A 125 -10.28 -13.93 8.87
C GLN A 125 -10.85 -12.59 8.36
N ARG A 126 -11.42 -11.76 9.24
CA ARG A 126 -11.90 -10.43 8.83
C ARG A 126 -10.79 -9.56 8.23
N ALA A 127 -9.57 -9.65 8.76
CA ALA A 127 -8.43 -8.90 8.22
C ALA A 127 -8.03 -9.40 6.83
N VAL A 128 -8.03 -10.72 6.62
CA VAL A 128 -7.83 -11.36 5.31
C VAL A 128 -8.91 -10.93 4.32
N ASP A 129 -10.18 -11.04 4.71
CA ASP A 129 -11.32 -10.66 3.87
C ASP A 129 -11.26 -9.18 3.49
N SER A 130 -10.97 -8.29 4.45
CA SER A 130 -10.88 -6.85 4.20
C SER A 130 -9.73 -6.51 3.24
N THR A 131 -8.61 -7.22 3.35
CA THR A 131 -7.48 -7.05 2.42
C THR A 131 -7.88 -7.45 1.00
N HIS A 132 -8.63 -8.54 0.86
CA HIS A 132 -9.13 -8.98 -0.43
C HIS A 132 -10.13 -7.99 -1.04
N GLU A 133 -11.07 -7.45 -0.26
CA GLU A 133 -11.99 -6.39 -0.73
C GLU A 133 -11.22 -5.15 -1.21
N ILE A 134 -10.12 -4.80 -0.54
CA ILE A 134 -9.23 -3.71 -0.97
C ILE A 134 -8.53 -4.05 -2.30
N ASN A 135 -8.26 -5.33 -2.59
CA ASN A 135 -7.63 -5.73 -3.84
C ASN A 135 -8.59 -5.69 -5.05
N LYS A 136 -9.90 -5.87 -4.85
CA LYS A 136 -10.91 -6.00 -5.93
C LYS A 136 -11.00 -4.83 -6.91
N PRO A 137 -10.70 -3.57 -6.53
CA PRO A 137 -10.61 -2.47 -7.50
C PRO A 137 -9.35 -2.49 -8.37
N GLY A 138 -8.56 -3.57 -8.35
CA GLY A 138 -7.31 -3.70 -9.09
C GLY A 138 -6.11 -3.10 -8.35
N ILE A 139 -6.08 -3.24 -7.03
CA ILE A 139 -5.02 -2.72 -6.16
C ILE A 139 -4.21 -3.90 -5.62
N ILE A 140 -2.87 -3.83 -5.68
CA ILE A 140 -1.98 -4.76 -5.01
C ILE A 140 -1.12 -3.97 -4.03
N LEU A 141 -1.16 -4.34 -2.76
CA LEU A 141 -0.38 -3.72 -1.70
C LEU A 141 1.03 -4.34 -1.71
N ASP A 142 2.06 -3.51 -1.86
CA ASP A 142 3.45 -3.95 -1.84
C ASP A 142 3.84 -4.39 -0.41
N ASP A 143 3.34 -3.68 0.60
CA ASP A 143 3.56 -3.97 2.01
C ASP A 143 2.28 -4.41 2.74
N SER A 144 1.70 -5.53 2.29
CA SER A 144 0.62 -6.19 3.04
C SER A 144 1.19 -6.95 4.24
N ALA A 145 1.00 -6.42 5.45
CA ALA A 145 1.49 -7.07 6.67
C ALA A 145 0.58 -6.82 7.89
N PRO A 146 0.56 -7.73 8.89
CA PRO A 146 -0.27 -7.55 10.09
C PRO A 146 0.05 -6.29 10.91
N ARG A 147 1.23 -5.70 10.73
CA ARG A 147 1.60 -4.42 11.37
C ARG A 147 0.85 -3.22 10.75
N ASN A 148 0.42 -3.36 9.49
CA ASN A 148 -0.29 -2.35 8.71
C ASN A 148 -1.82 -2.53 8.81
N ILE A 149 -2.30 -3.33 9.76
CA ILE A 149 -3.73 -3.48 10.05
C ILE A 149 -3.98 -3.10 11.50
N ILE A 150 -4.78 -2.07 11.75
CA ILE A 150 -5.26 -1.71 13.08
C ILE A 150 -6.57 -2.45 13.36
N ILE A 151 -6.66 -3.11 14.50
CA ILE A 151 -7.91 -3.69 15.00
C ILE A 151 -8.55 -2.70 15.97
N ASP A 152 -9.71 -2.17 15.61
CA ASP A 152 -10.50 -1.30 16.49
C ASP A 152 -10.85 -2.04 17.79
N LYS A 153 -10.54 -1.43 18.93
CA LYS A 153 -10.70 -2.09 20.24
C LYS A 153 -12.16 -2.34 20.63
N SER A 154 -13.10 -1.62 20.03
CA SER A 154 -14.52 -1.69 20.41
C SER A 154 -15.31 -2.69 19.58
N THR A 155 -14.98 -2.81 18.29
CA THR A 155 -15.71 -3.62 17.31
C THR A 155 -14.90 -4.79 16.76
N TYR A 156 -13.59 -4.84 17.05
CA TYR A 156 -12.62 -5.75 16.45
C TYR A 156 -12.63 -5.71 14.91
N ARG A 157 -13.01 -4.57 14.33
CA ARG A 157 -12.94 -4.36 12.88
C ARG A 157 -11.50 -4.05 12.47
N PRO A 158 -11.00 -4.68 11.41
CA PRO A 158 -9.69 -4.35 10.86
C PRO A 158 -9.76 -3.09 10.00
N PHE A 159 -8.73 -2.27 10.10
CA PHE A 159 -8.49 -1.10 9.27
C PHE A 159 -7.08 -1.20 8.69
N LEU A 160 -6.96 -1.32 7.37
CA LEU A 160 -5.68 -1.25 6.70
C LEU A 160 -5.16 0.20 6.76
N ILE A 161 -3.89 0.35 7.08
CA ILE A 161 -3.13 1.60 7.07
C ILE A 161 -1.87 1.41 6.23
N ASP A 162 -1.13 2.51 5.98
CA ASP A 162 0.16 2.49 5.26
C ASP A 162 0.08 1.79 3.90
N SER A 163 -0.76 2.35 3.02
CA SER A 163 -0.96 1.84 1.66
C SER A 163 -0.16 2.61 0.62
N SER A 164 0.82 3.42 1.06
CA SER A 164 1.66 4.24 0.18
C SER A 164 2.47 3.44 -0.86
N PRO A 165 2.90 2.18 -0.59
CA PRO A 165 3.50 1.35 -1.62
C PRO A 165 2.43 0.37 -2.16
N CYS A 166 1.84 0.70 -3.30
CA CYS A 166 0.91 -0.19 -3.98
C CYS A 166 1.01 -0.07 -5.51
N TRP A 167 0.41 -1.04 -6.19
CA TRP A 167 0.28 -1.10 -7.63
C TRP A 167 -1.19 -1.00 -8.03
N PHE A 168 -1.47 -0.22 -9.07
CA PHE A 168 -2.80 -0.15 -9.67
C PHE A 168 -2.77 -0.82 -11.04
N ARG A 169 -3.69 -1.77 -11.27
CA ARG A 169 -3.79 -2.54 -12.52
C ARG A 169 -3.83 -1.65 -13.77
N ASP A 170 -4.60 -0.59 -13.74
CA ASP A 170 -4.79 0.33 -14.86
C ASP A 170 -3.54 1.18 -15.17
N THR A 171 -2.67 1.40 -14.18
CA THR A 171 -1.40 2.14 -14.35
C THR A 171 -0.21 1.24 -14.74
N MET A 172 -0.36 -0.09 -14.68
CA MET A 172 0.72 -1.02 -15.07
C MET A 172 1.08 -0.91 -16.55
N SER A 173 0.13 -0.52 -17.40
CA SER A 173 0.38 -0.30 -18.83
C SER A 173 1.28 0.92 -19.09
N ASP A 174 1.45 1.81 -18.11
CA ASP A 174 2.32 2.99 -18.19
C ASP A 174 3.77 2.67 -17.77
N LEU A 175 4.05 1.41 -17.40
CA LEU A 175 5.41 0.97 -17.14
C LEU A 175 6.27 1.08 -18.41
N PRO A 176 7.56 1.47 -18.28
CA PRO A 176 8.41 1.78 -19.43
C PRO A 176 8.52 0.60 -20.40
N SER A 177 8.56 0.91 -21.69
CA SER A 177 8.53 -0.05 -22.81
C SER A 177 9.65 -1.09 -22.81
N GLU A 178 10.74 -0.88 -22.06
CA GLU A 178 11.81 -1.87 -21.88
C GLU A 178 11.38 -3.04 -20.96
N ALA A 179 10.39 -2.82 -20.10
CA ALA A 179 9.75 -3.87 -19.30
C ALA A 179 8.65 -4.60 -20.10
N GLN A 180 8.09 -3.97 -21.14
CA GLN A 180 7.02 -4.53 -21.98
C GLN A 180 7.61 -5.29 -23.18
N GLU A 181 7.89 -6.58 -22.98
CA GLU A 181 8.29 -7.47 -24.08
C GLU A 181 7.18 -7.62 -25.13
N GLU A 182 7.56 -8.05 -26.34
CA GLU A 182 6.64 -8.32 -27.44
C GLU A 182 5.61 -9.40 -27.01
N GLY A 183 4.36 -9.01 -26.75
CA GLY A 183 3.31 -9.89 -26.21
C GLY A 183 2.89 -9.60 -24.76
N TRP A 184 3.29 -8.46 -24.19
CA TRP A 184 2.86 -8.01 -22.86
C TRP A 184 1.34 -8.05 -22.67
N ASP A 185 0.89 -8.82 -21.68
CA ASP A 185 -0.50 -8.89 -21.24
C ASP A 185 -0.59 -8.32 -19.82
N THR A 186 -1.10 -7.09 -19.70
CA THR A 186 -1.28 -6.40 -18.41
C THR A 186 -2.09 -7.22 -17.41
N ASP A 187 -3.06 -8.03 -17.88
CA ASP A 187 -3.85 -8.86 -16.99
C ASP A 187 -3.05 -10.06 -16.46
N ALA A 188 -2.23 -10.68 -17.32
CA ALA A 188 -1.35 -11.76 -16.93
C ALA A 188 -0.30 -11.26 -15.93
N GLU A 189 0.33 -10.11 -16.20
CA GLU A 189 1.33 -9.52 -15.31
C GLU A 189 0.73 -9.13 -13.97
N PHE A 190 -0.45 -8.48 -13.98
CA PHE A 190 -1.15 -8.15 -12.74
C PHE A 190 -1.44 -9.40 -11.90
N CYS A 191 -1.86 -10.50 -12.53
CA CYS A 191 -2.07 -11.77 -11.84
C CYS A 191 -0.78 -12.35 -11.24
N GLU A 192 0.33 -12.32 -11.97
CA GLU A 192 1.62 -12.78 -11.45
C GLU A 192 2.06 -11.96 -10.24
N ILE A 193 1.97 -10.62 -10.32
CA ILE A 193 2.28 -9.73 -9.20
C ILE A 193 1.33 -9.98 -8.02
N ALA A 194 0.03 -10.19 -8.27
CA ALA A 194 -0.94 -10.51 -7.22
C ALA A 194 -0.61 -11.84 -6.51
N ARG A 195 -0.19 -12.85 -7.27
CA ARG A 195 0.26 -14.15 -6.74
C ARG A 195 1.56 -14.04 -5.94
N GLU A 196 2.51 -13.26 -6.42
CA GLU A 196 3.80 -13.05 -5.74
C GLU A 196 3.60 -12.35 -4.40
N HIS A 197 2.82 -11.27 -4.38
CA HIS A 197 2.57 -10.52 -3.16
C HIS A 197 1.64 -11.24 -2.18
N ASP A 198 0.72 -12.10 -2.68
CA ASP A 198 -0.21 -12.91 -1.88
C ASP A 198 -0.79 -12.09 -0.70
N ASN A 199 -1.40 -10.93 -1.00
CA ASN A 199 -1.73 -9.92 0.01
C ASN A 199 -2.50 -10.49 1.20
N THR A 200 -3.44 -11.40 0.95
CA THR A 200 -4.22 -12.10 1.97
C THR A 200 -3.36 -13.07 2.77
N GLY A 201 -2.52 -13.88 2.10
CA GLY A 201 -1.55 -14.79 2.72
C GLY A 201 -0.50 -14.06 3.57
N ALA A 202 -0.09 -12.86 3.16
CA ALA A 202 0.86 -12.01 3.86
C ALA A 202 0.31 -11.49 5.19
N ILE A 203 -1.01 -11.44 5.37
CA ILE A 203 -1.67 -11.17 6.65
C ILE A 203 -1.87 -12.46 7.46
N GLY A 204 -2.58 -13.43 6.88
CA GLY A 204 -3.05 -14.59 7.63
C GLY A 204 -1.92 -15.51 8.09
N ARG A 205 -0.95 -15.84 7.22
CA ARG A 205 0.09 -16.84 7.52
C ARG A 205 1.03 -16.39 8.64
N PRO A 206 1.53 -15.15 8.68
CA PRO A 206 2.33 -14.68 9.81
C PRO A 206 1.55 -14.70 11.12
N MET A 207 0.26 -14.33 11.10
CA MET A 207 -0.59 -14.37 12.28
C MET A 207 -0.84 -15.79 12.78
N MET A 208 -1.14 -16.74 11.88
CA MET A 208 -1.25 -18.16 12.22
C MET A 208 0.01 -18.68 12.91
N ARG A 209 1.19 -18.40 12.34
CA ARG A 209 2.49 -18.82 12.92
C ARG A 209 2.71 -18.21 14.31
N ARG A 210 2.42 -16.91 14.46
CA ARG A 210 2.60 -16.17 15.72
C ARG A 210 1.66 -16.69 16.81
N LEU A 211 0.40 -16.89 16.50
CA LEU A 211 -0.61 -17.33 17.46
C LEU A 211 -0.42 -18.81 17.85
N ARG A 212 -0.01 -19.66 16.91
CA ARG A 212 0.41 -21.04 17.22
C ARG A 212 1.60 -21.06 18.17
N SER A 213 2.61 -20.22 17.91
CA SER A 213 3.80 -20.15 18.77
C SER A 213 3.47 -19.60 20.16
N LYS A 214 2.51 -18.68 20.29
CA LYS A 214 2.23 -17.98 21.54
C LYS A 214 1.17 -18.67 22.40
N PHE A 215 0.11 -19.16 21.78
CA PHE A 215 -1.07 -19.69 22.45
C PHE A 215 -1.34 -21.17 22.14
N GLY A 216 -0.64 -21.76 21.16
CA GLY A 216 -0.86 -23.15 20.74
C GLY A 216 -2.07 -23.35 19.82
N PHE A 217 -2.74 -22.27 19.39
CA PHE A 217 -3.88 -22.33 18.49
C PHE A 217 -3.46 -22.62 17.04
N ASN A 218 -4.26 -23.39 16.32
CA ASN A 218 -4.17 -23.51 14.87
C ASN A 218 -5.41 -22.83 14.29
N LEU A 219 -5.25 -21.60 13.79
CA LEU A 219 -6.38 -20.93 13.18
C LEU A 219 -6.75 -21.60 11.85
N ASP A 220 -8.04 -21.76 11.63
CA ASP A 220 -8.60 -22.20 10.36
C ASP A 220 -8.98 -20.95 9.54
N ILE A 221 -8.09 -20.54 8.64
CA ILE A 221 -8.24 -19.32 7.83
C ILE A 221 -8.42 -19.74 6.37
N THR A 222 -9.49 -19.24 5.76
CA THR A 222 -9.77 -19.39 4.33
C THR A 222 -9.16 -18.23 3.58
N TYR A 223 -8.39 -18.52 2.54
CA TYR A 223 -7.81 -17.52 1.66
C TYR A 223 -8.59 -17.49 0.34
N PRO A 224 -8.95 -16.31 -0.17
CA PRO A 224 -9.48 -16.17 -1.53
C PRO A 224 -8.46 -16.68 -2.56
N ASP A 225 -8.95 -17.23 -3.66
CA ASP A 225 -8.07 -17.64 -4.76
C ASP A 225 -7.54 -16.38 -5.47
N SER A 226 -6.21 -16.29 -5.62
CA SER A 226 -5.57 -15.21 -6.36
C SER A 226 -6.02 -15.17 -7.82
N ASP A 227 -6.40 -16.31 -8.39
CA ASP A 227 -6.82 -16.43 -9.79
C ASP A 227 -8.24 -15.88 -10.00
N ASP A 228 -9.07 -15.90 -8.96
CA ASP A 228 -10.43 -15.35 -8.98
C ASP A 228 -10.41 -13.81 -8.94
N LEU A 229 -9.37 -13.20 -8.38
CA LEU A 229 -9.27 -11.74 -8.23
C LEU A 229 -9.43 -11.01 -9.57
N LEU A 230 -8.80 -11.51 -10.65
CA LEU A 230 -8.93 -10.87 -11.97
C LEU A 230 -10.35 -11.00 -12.54
N HIS A 231 -10.99 -12.14 -12.33
CA HIS A 231 -12.38 -12.35 -12.75
C HIS A 231 -13.30 -11.38 -12.00
N GLU A 232 -13.10 -11.20 -10.70
CA GLU A 232 -13.84 -10.26 -9.88
C GLU A 232 -13.63 -8.81 -10.32
N ILE A 233 -12.38 -8.37 -10.53
CA ILE A 233 -12.04 -7.05 -11.08
C ILE A 233 -12.82 -6.79 -12.38
N LYS A 234 -12.82 -7.77 -13.30
CA LYS A 234 -13.48 -7.65 -14.61
C LYS A 234 -15.01 -7.59 -14.48
N SER A 235 -15.59 -8.34 -13.54
CA SER A 235 -17.04 -8.33 -13.29
C SER A 235 -17.57 -7.03 -12.69
N GLN A 236 -16.70 -6.23 -12.07
CA GLN A 236 -17.05 -4.94 -11.48
C GLN A 236 -16.97 -3.74 -12.47
N ALA A 237 -16.51 -3.97 -13.71
CA ALA A 237 -16.41 -2.94 -14.74
C ALA A 237 -17.81 -2.47 -15.24
N PRO A 238 -17.94 -1.21 -15.72
CA PRO A 238 -19.15 -0.41 -15.52
C PRO A 238 -20.33 -0.79 -16.44
N GLY A 239 -21.18 -1.68 -15.93
CA GLY A 239 -22.58 -1.85 -16.36
C GLY A 239 -23.62 -1.34 -15.35
N GLU A 240 -23.27 -1.24 -14.06
CA GLU A 240 -24.26 -1.12 -12.98
C GLU A 240 -24.03 0.03 -11.99
N ARG A 241 -23.25 1.05 -12.33
CA ARG A 241 -23.33 2.35 -11.61
C ARG A 241 -24.40 3.24 -12.24
N ARG A 242 -25.67 2.82 -12.16
CA ARG A 242 -26.84 3.71 -12.30
C ARG A 242 -27.86 3.41 -11.21
N GLY A 243 -27.91 4.32 -10.25
CA GLY A 243 -29.09 4.60 -9.44
C GLY A 243 -29.13 3.89 -8.10
N LEU A 244 -28.72 4.61 -7.06
CA LEU A 244 -29.58 4.94 -5.92
C LEU A 244 -29.29 6.38 -5.48
#